data_AF-A0AA86NPL5-F1
#
_entry.id   AF-A0AA86NPL5-F1
#
_cell.length_a   1.000
_cell.length_b   1.000
_cell.length_c   1.000
_cell.angle_alpha   90.00
_cell.angle_beta   90.00
_cell.angle_gamma   90.00
#
_symmetry.space_group_name_H-M   'P 1'
#
loop_
_entity.id
_entity.type
_entity.pdbx_description
1 polymer ?
#
loop_
_entity_poly.entity_id
_entity_poly.type
_entity_poly.pdbx_seq_one_letter_code
_entity_poly.pdbx_strand_id
1 'polypeptide(L)'
;MFVVVSLSQEFHSHSVLELLHNLPDLTWSPGFPAHFKGKSEDQFRSALLPFIPYQSTMQKTRLLGAAPEAFSWLDAKPHCLKVRDQDLCGACWAFSSVGAFSDNRCFHGKDAARVTYSEQFMVSCDMGSSGCGGTHYLSAPQKFLKKTGVPTEECVSYKSGPSNITGKCPSKCDDGSAIKLVKSVAFEDVCSNEESIKVALTQGSGKLPQW
;
A
#
# COMPACT_ATOMS: atom_id res chain seq x y z
N MET A 1 19.81 -10.61 42.64
CA MET A 1 19.35 -11.00 41.29
C MET A 1 18.35 -9.94 40.84
N PHE A 2 18.79 -8.95 40.07
CA PHE A 2 17.91 -7.90 39.56
C PHE A 2 17.20 -8.44 38.33
N VAL A 3 15.90 -8.69 38.45
CA VAL A 3 15.03 -8.95 37.30
C VAL A 3 14.79 -7.60 36.64
N VAL A 4 15.58 -7.29 35.60
CA VAL A 4 15.24 -6.20 34.68
C VAL A 4 14.09 -6.71 33.83
N VAL A 5 12.85 -6.49 34.30
CA VAL A 5 11.68 -6.60 33.42
C VAL A 5 11.81 -5.43 32.46
N SER A 6 12.30 -5.70 31.25
CA SER A 6 12.16 -4.76 30.14
C SER A 6 10.67 -4.54 29.94
N LEU A 7 10.16 -3.41 30.46
CA LEU A 7 8.82 -2.92 30.22
C LEU A 7 8.76 -2.40 28.78
N SER A 8 8.77 -3.29 27.80
CA SER A 8 8.19 -2.93 26.51
C SER A 8 6.69 -2.79 26.76
N GLN A 9 6.21 -1.55 26.89
CA GLN A 9 4.79 -1.28 27.05
C GLN A 9 4.05 -1.91 25.86
N GLU A 10 3.07 -2.77 26.14
CA GLU A 10 2.21 -3.28 25.06
C GLU A 10 1.51 -2.08 24.40
N PHE A 11 1.45 -2.08 23.07
CA PHE A 11 0.76 -1.01 22.32
C PHE A 11 -0.72 -0.86 22.73
N HIS A 12 -1.32 -1.93 23.26
CA HIS A 12 -2.72 -2.01 23.59
C HIS A 12 -2.96 -1.85 25.09
N SER A 13 -3.72 -0.82 25.47
CA SER A 13 -4.26 -0.69 26.82
C SER A 13 -5.73 -1.07 26.86
N HIS A 14 -6.12 -1.93 27.79
CA HIS A 14 -7.52 -2.26 28.08
C HIS A 14 -8.35 -0.99 28.35
N SER A 15 -7.76 0.01 29.00
CA SER A 15 -8.45 1.28 29.29
C SER A 15 -8.86 2.06 28.05
N VAL A 16 -8.07 2.02 26.97
CA VAL A 16 -8.42 2.72 25.72
C VAL A 16 -9.59 2.03 25.04
N LEU A 17 -9.64 0.70 25.08
CA LEU A 17 -10.74 -0.06 24.50
C LEU A 17 -12.06 0.18 25.23
N GLU A 18 -12.03 0.21 26.57
CA GLU A 18 -13.20 0.55 27.40
C GLU A 18 -13.69 1.97 27.13
N LEU A 19 -12.77 2.94 26.99
CA LEU A 19 -13.14 4.30 26.61
C LEU A 19 -13.84 4.34 25.26
N LEU A 20 -13.31 3.64 24.26
CA LEU A 20 -13.93 3.57 22.94
C LEU A 20 -15.31 2.90 23.01
N HIS A 21 -15.49 1.80 23.74
CA HIS A 21 -16.80 1.14 23.88
C HIS A 21 -17.87 2.03 24.51
N ASN A 22 -17.49 3.00 25.33
CA ASN A 22 -18.41 3.91 26.00
C ASN A 22 -18.73 5.18 25.19
N LEU A 23 -18.13 5.38 24.01
CA LEU A 23 -18.47 6.53 23.17
C LEU A 23 -19.87 6.36 22.55
N PRO A 24 -20.76 7.36 22.68
CA PRO A 24 -22.06 7.31 22.03
C PRO A 24 -21.91 7.39 20.51
N ASP A 25 -22.88 6.82 19.80
CA ASP A 25 -23.03 6.93 18.34
C ASP A 25 -21.86 6.40 17.49
N LEU A 26 -21.07 5.47 18.04
CA LEU A 26 -20.06 4.75 17.27
C LEU A 26 -20.70 3.87 16.19
N THR A 27 -20.34 4.14 14.94
CA THR A 27 -20.77 3.35 13.77
C THR A 27 -19.87 2.13 13.50
N TRP A 28 -18.84 1.92 14.33
CA TRP A 28 -17.86 0.83 14.22
C TRP A 28 -17.54 0.25 15.61
N SER A 29 -17.16 -1.03 15.65
CA SER A 29 -16.82 -1.72 16.90
C SER A 29 -15.30 -1.75 17.12
N PRO A 30 -14.76 -1.17 18.21
CA PRO A 30 -13.34 -1.22 18.50
C PRO A 30 -12.95 -2.61 19.03
N GLY A 31 -11.73 -3.03 18.73
CA GLY A 31 -11.15 -4.28 19.20
C GLY A 31 -9.63 -4.29 19.03
N PHE A 32 -8.98 -5.24 19.69
CA PHE A 32 -7.54 -5.43 19.54
C PHE A 32 -7.24 -6.26 18.29
N PRO A 33 -6.51 -5.71 17.29
CA PRO A 33 -6.18 -6.48 16.11
C PRO A 33 -5.25 -7.62 16.47
N ALA A 34 -5.64 -8.85 16.14
CA ALA A 34 -4.84 -10.05 16.44
C ALA A 34 -3.42 -9.97 15.87
N HIS A 35 -3.25 -9.27 14.75
CA HIS A 35 -1.96 -9.03 14.11
C HIS A 35 -0.94 -8.34 15.04
N PHE A 36 -1.39 -7.47 15.96
CA PHE A 36 -0.50 -6.73 16.86
C PHE A 36 -0.38 -7.33 18.26
N LYS A 37 -1.03 -8.49 18.52
CA LYS A 37 -0.96 -9.16 19.81
C LYS A 37 0.48 -9.56 20.14
N GLY A 38 0.98 -9.12 21.29
CA GLY A 38 2.35 -9.42 21.75
C GLY A 38 3.46 -8.66 21.02
N LYS A 39 3.13 -7.73 20.12
CA LYS A 39 4.11 -6.82 19.51
C LYS A 39 4.36 -5.62 20.43
N SER A 40 5.60 -5.16 20.50
CA SER A 40 5.94 -3.92 21.23
C SER A 40 5.42 -2.68 20.49
N GLU A 41 5.33 -1.55 21.19
CA GLU A 41 5.02 -0.26 20.56
C GLU A 41 5.99 0.07 19.41
N ASP A 42 7.28 -0.22 19.55
CA ASP A 42 8.27 0.01 18.50
C ASP A 42 8.00 -0.83 17.25
N GLN A 43 7.61 -2.11 17.43
CA GLN A 43 7.22 -2.99 16.33
C GLN A 43 5.92 -2.52 15.66
N PHE A 44 4.98 -2.01 16.44
CA PHE A 44 3.77 -1.39 15.88
C PHE A 44 4.12 -0.14 15.06
N ARG A 45 4.94 0.76 15.62
CA ARG A 45 5.35 2.01 14.96
C ARG A 45 6.19 1.76 13.72
N SER A 46 7.01 0.71 13.68
CA SER A 46 7.81 0.38 12.50
C SER A 46 6.98 -0.03 11.28
N ALA A 47 5.78 -0.57 11.51
CA ALA A 47 4.84 -0.91 10.43
C ALA A 47 4.12 0.34 9.86
N LEU A 48 4.20 1.48 10.54
CA LEU A 48 3.56 2.73 10.13
C LEU A 48 4.55 3.64 9.41
N LEU A 49 4.02 4.49 8.51
CA LEU A 49 4.82 5.58 7.96
C LEU A 49 5.15 6.59 9.07
N PRO A 50 6.37 7.16 9.09
CA PRO A 50 6.62 8.33 9.89
C PRO A 50 5.71 9.48 9.42
N PHE A 51 5.46 10.46 10.30
CA PHE A 51 4.78 11.68 9.90
C PHE A 51 5.61 12.38 8.82
N ILE A 52 5.02 12.62 7.66
CA ILE A 52 5.70 13.21 6.51
C ILE A 52 4.89 14.44 6.10
N PRO A 53 5.48 15.65 6.13
CA PRO A 53 4.82 16.83 5.58
C PRO A 53 4.61 16.61 4.08
N TYR A 54 3.35 16.38 3.72
CA TYR A 54 2.93 16.15 2.34
C TYR A 54 3.01 17.45 1.55
N GLN A 55 3.88 17.48 0.55
CA GLN A 55 3.85 18.48 -0.53
C GLN A 55 3.75 17.75 -1.86
N SER A 56 2.53 17.58 -2.38
CA SER A 56 2.37 17.21 -3.78
C SER A 56 2.70 18.40 -4.66
N THR A 57 3.64 18.20 -5.58
CA THR A 57 3.98 19.16 -6.63
C THR A 57 3.16 18.93 -7.90
N MET A 58 2.24 17.95 -7.90
CA MET A 58 1.41 17.63 -9.05
C MET A 58 0.16 18.49 -9.09
N GLN A 59 -0.19 18.93 -10.29
CA GLN A 59 -1.50 19.53 -10.52
C GLN A 59 -2.58 18.46 -10.34
N LYS A 60 -3.57 18.77 -9.51
CA LYS A 60 -4.69 17.87 -9.28
C LYS A 60 -5.67 17.88 -10.45
N THR A 61 -6.13 16.69 -10.83
CA THR A 61 -7.17 16.49 -11.83
C THR A 61 -8.53 16.44 -11.16
N ARG A 62 -9.37 17.43 -11.46
CA ARG A 62 -10.80 17.36 -11.17
C ARG A 62 -11.48 16.47 -12.22
N LEU A 63 -12.29 15.53 -11.76
CA LEU A 63 -13.11 14.66 -12.59
C LEU A 63 -14.56 15.02 -12.31
N LEU A 64 -15.37 15.02 -13.37
CA LEU A 64 -16.79 15.32 -13.31
C LEU A 64 -17.53 14.15 -13.94
N GLY A 65 -18.64 13.72 -13.33
CA GLY A 65 -19.41 12.60 -13.84
C GLY A 65 -20.33 11.99 -12.79
N ALA A 66 -21.31 11.23 -13.26
CA ALA A 66 -22.16 10.44 -12.38
C ALA A 66 -21.43 9.16 -11.95
N ALA A 67 -21.50 8.83 -10.67
CA ALA A 67 -21.12 7.53 -10.13
C ALA A 67 -22.34 6.87 -9.49
N PRO A 68 -22.40 5.53 -9.44
CA PRO A 68 -23.46 4.82 -8.73
C PRO A 68 -23.54 5.26 -7.26
N GLU A 69 -24.75 5.16 -6.68
CA GLU A 69 -24.97 5.43 -5.25
C GLU A 69 -24.13 4.49 -4.36
N ALA A 70 -23.99 3.23 -4.78
CA ALA A 70 -23.11 2.24 -4.17
C ALA A 70 -22.33 1.48 -5.24
N PHE A 71 -21.05 1.20 -4.97
CA PHE A 71 -20.18 0.45 -5.87
C PHE A 71 -19.12 -0.33 -5.08
N SER A 72 -18.84 -1.55 -5.53
CA SER A 72 -17.84 -2.43 -4.93
C SER A 72 -17.12 -3.23 -6.02
N TRP A 73 -15.79 -3.12 -6.05
CA TRP A 73 -14.97 -3.97 -6.91
C TRP A 73 -15.00 -5.45 -6.48
N LEU A 74 -15.36 -5.74 -5.23
CA LEU A 74 -15.55 -7.12 -4.76
C LEU A 74 -16.74 -7.78 -5.44
N ASP A 75 -17.79 -7.02 -5.76
CA ASP A 75 -18.97 -7.56 -6.46
C ASP A 75 -18.71 -7.61 -7.97
N ALA A 76 -18.08 -6.57 -8.52
CA ALA A 76 -17.85 -6.46 -9.96
C ALA A 76 -16.75 -7.40 -10.49
N LYS A 77 -15.61 -7.50 -9.78
CA LYS A 77 -14.42 -8.25 -10.21
C LYS A 77 -13.64 -8.81 -9.01
N PRO A 78 -14.21 -9.72 -8.21
CA PRO A 78 -13.57 -10.24 -6.99
C PRO A 78 -12.22 -10.91 -7.26
N HIS A 79 -12.07 -11.58 -8.40
CA HIS A 79 -10.84 -12.25 -8.83
C HIS A 79 -9.67 -11.29 -9.13
N CYS A 80 -9.95 -9.98 -9.25
CA CYS A 80 -8.93 -8.96 -9.48
C CYS A 80 -8.36 -8.37 -8.18
N LEU A 81 -8.89 -8.75 -7.02
CA LEU A 81 -8.51 -8.19 -5.72
C LEU A 81 -7.78 -9.22 -4.87
N LYS A 82 -6.76 -8.78 -4.13
CA LYS A 82 -6.01 -9.62 -3.20
C LYS A 82 -5.50 -8.81 -2.02
N VAL A 83 -5.80 -9.26 -0.81
CA VAL A 83 -5.22 -8.69 0.42
C VAL A 83 -3.77 -9.14 0.55
N ARG A 84 -2.90 -8.19 0.90
CA ARG A 84 -1.45 -8.37 1.06
C ARG A 84 -1.02 -7.85 2.44
N ASP A 85 0.07 -8.40 2.98
CA ASP A 85 0.57 -8.07 4.31
C ASP A 85 2.01 -7.56 4.24
N GLN A 86 2.25 -6.35 4.73
CA GLN A 86 3.57 -5.70 4.82
C GLN A 86 4.34 -6.10 6.09
N ASP A 87 3.66 -6.74 7.05
CA ASP A 87 4.18 -7.10 8.37
C ASP A 87 4.84 -5.88 9.06
N LEU A 88 6.02 -6.03 9.65
CA LEU A 88 6.69 -4.98 10.45
C LEU A 88 7.39 -3.89 9.65
N CYS A 89 7.47 -4.03 8.32
CA CYS A 89 8.12 -3.06 7.46
C CYS A 89 7.15 -1.92 7.13
N GLY A 90 7.59 -0.67 7.25
CA GLY A 90 6.85 0.54 6.86
C GLY A 90 6.69 0.71 5.34
N ALA A 91 6.29 -0.37 4.65
CA ALA A 91 6.16 -0.49 3.20
C ALA A 91 4.74 -0.25 2.67
N CYS A 92 3.80 0.25 3.49
CA CYS A 92 2.42 0.49 3.05
C CYS A 92 2.32 1.33 1.77
N TRP A 93 3.28 2.24 1.54
CA TRP A 93 3.40 3.05 0.34
C TRP A 93 3.67 2.22 -0.92
N ALA A 94 4.47 1.15 -0.82
CA ALA A 94 4.75 0.22 -1.90
C ALA A 94 3.56 -0.74 -2.09
N PHE A 95 3.01 -1.26 -0.99
CA PHE A 95 1.88 -2.20 -1.03
C PHE A 95 0.62 -1.57 -1.62
N SER A 96 0.24 -0.37 -1.17
CA SER A 96 -0.91 0.35 -1.73
C SER A 96 -0.74 0.65 -3.22
N SER A 97 0.46 1.06 -3.63
CA SER A 97 0.73 1.48 -5.01
C SER A 97 0.85 0.29 -5.97
N VAL A 98 1.63 -0.74 -5.61
CA VAL A 98 1.80 -1.96 -6.42
C VAL A 98 0.52 -2.79 -6.41
N GLY A 99 -0.20 -2.84 -5.29
CA GLY A 99 -1.53 -3.46 -5.18
C GLY A 99 -2.53 -2.83 -6.15
N ALA A 100 -2.72 -1.51 -6.08
CA ALA A 100 -3.60 -0.80 -7.00
C ALA A 100 -3.15 -0.92 -8.47
N PHE A 101 -1.85 -0.90 -8.75
CA PHE A 101 -1.32 -1.13 -10.10
C PHE A 101 -1.73 -2.50 -10.65
N SER A 102 -1.58 -3.53 -9.82
CA SER A 102 -1.93 -4.89 -10.19
C SER A 102 -3.44 -5.07 -10.38
N ASP A 103 -4.26 -4.49 -9.49
CA ASP A 103 -5.73 -4.53 -9.55
C ASP A 103 -6.22 -3.87 -10.83
N ASN A 104 -5.73 -2.66 -11.13
CA ASN A 104 -6.09 -1.90 -12.33
C ASN A 104 -5.75 -2.65 -13.62
N ARG A 105 -4.59 -3.31 -13.69
CA ARG A 105 -4.24 -4.12 -14.86
C ARG A 105 -5.22 -5.28 -15.10
N CYS A 106 -5.71 -5.90 -14.03
CA CYS A 106 -6.73 -6.93 -14.11
C CYS A 106 -8.11 -6.35 -14.48
N PHE A 107 -8.54 -5.26 -13.82
CA PHE A 107 -9.81 -4.60 -14.10
C PHE A 107 -9.96 -4.22 -15.58
N HIS A 108 -8.86 -3.77 -16.19
CA HIS A 108 -8.81 -3.32 -17.59
C HIS A 108 -8.30 -4.37 -18.58
N GLY A 109 -8.20 -5.65 -18.18
CA GLY A 109 -7.88 -6.76 -19.07
C GLY A 109 -6.47 -6.70 -19.68
N LYS A 110 -5.55 -5.97 -19.06
CA LYS A 110 -4.13 -5.95 -19.46
C LYS A 110 -3.39 -7.20 -19.03
N ASP A 111 -3.86 -7.80 -17.94
CA ASP A 111 -3.47 -9.15 -17.53
C ASP A 111 -4.69 -10.06 -17.65
N ALA A 112 -4.47 -11.30 -18.11
CA ALA A 112 -5.54 -12.29 -18.26
C ALA A 112 -6.14 -12.72 -16.90
N ALA A 113 -5.35 -12.61 -15.84
CA ALA A 113 -5.74 -12.80 -14.45
C ALA A 113 -4.92 -11.84 -13.57
N ARG A 114 -5.31 -11.69 -12.31
CA ARG A 114 -4.61 -10.80 -11.37
C ARG A 114 -3.18 -11.25 -11.09
N VAL A 115 -2.21 -10.61 -11.74
CA VAL A 115 -0.78 -10.83 -11.50
C VAL A 115 -0.39 -10.18 -10.17
N THR A 116 0.30 -10.91 -9.29
CA THR A 116 0.92 -10.30 -8.09
C THR A 116 2.27 -9.71 -8.48
N TYR A 117 2.35 -8.38 -8.59
CA TYR A 117 3.61 -7.69 -8.81
C TYR A 117 4.37 -7.50 -7.50
N SER A 118 5.70 -7.44 -7.60
CA SER A 118 6.60 -7.47 -6.44
C SER A 118 6.63 -6.11 -5.72
N GLU A 119 6.08 -6.06 -4.51
CA GLU A 119 6.27 -4.94 -3.59
C GLU A 119 7.74 -4.80 -3.16
N GLN A 120 8.44 -5.94 -3.00
CA GLN A 120 9.84 -5.97 -2.57
C GLN A 120 10.77 -5.18 -3.49
N PHE A 121 10.65 -5.38 -4.79
CA PHE A 121 11.46 -4.67 -5.78
C PHE A 121 11.29 -3.16 -5.65
N MET A 122 10.06 -2.66 -5.44
CA MET A 122 9.85 -1.23 -5.20
C MET A 122 10.48 -0.79 -3.88
N VAL A 123 10.28 -1.55 -2.80
CA VAL A 123 10.87 -1.29 -1.47
C VAL A 123 12.40 -1.19 -1.56
N SER A 124 13.07 -2.07 -2.30
CA SER A 124 14.53 -2.14 -2.37
C SER A 124 15.16 -1.24 -3.44
N CYS A 125 14.43 -0.84 -4.48
CA CYS A 125 14.98 -0.15 -5.65
C CYS A 125 14.51 1.30 -5.83
N ASP A 126 13.44 1.74 -5.17
CA ASP A 126 13.04 3.16 -5.22
C ASP A 126 13.95 4.02 -4.35
N MET A 127 14.98 4.59 -4.98
CA MET A 127 15.93 5.50 -4.34
C MET A 127 15.31 6.83 -3.89
N GLY A 128 14.08 7.14 -4.29
CA GLY A 128 13.33 8.31 -3.80
C GLY A 128 12.61 8.07 -2.48
N SER A 129 12.60 6.82 -2.01
CA SER A 129 11.95 6.37 -0.78
C SER A 129 12.98 5.71 0.16
N SER A 130 12.58 5.45 1.39
CA SER A 130 13.45 4.92 2.46
C SER A 130 13.18 3.43 2.74
N GLY A 131 12.63 2.70 1.78
CA GLY A 131 12.25 1.29 1.94
C GLY A 131 11.27 1.09 3.09
N CYS A 132 11.66 0.31 4.11
CA CYS A 132 10.87 0.13 5.34
C CYS A 132 10.77 1.39 6.21
N GLY A 133 11.58 2.43 5.96
CA GLY A 133 11.44 3.73 6.61
C GLY A 133 10.33 4.61 6.01
N GLY A 134 9.63 4.14 4.97
CA GLY A 134 8.53 4.86 4.33
C GLY A 134 8.93 5.68 3.10
N THR A 135 8.04 6.58 2.65
CA THR A 135 8.29 7.46 1.50
C THR A 135 7.91 8.91 1.79
N HIS A 136 8.77 9.86 1.45
CA HIS A 136 8.54 11.29 1.70
C HIS A 136 7.57 11.95 0.71
N TYR A 137 7.25 11.28 -0.40
CA TYR A 137 6.41 11.82 -1.46
C TYR A 137 5.38 10.80 -1.91
N LEU A 138 4.09 11.09 -1.72
CA LEU A 138 3.02 10.19 -2.15
C LEU A 138 3.01 9.91 -3.66
N SER A 139 3.67 10.74 -4.47
CA SER A 139 3.81 10.54 -5.93
C SER A 139 5.04 9.72 -6.34
N ALA A 140 6.00 9.48 -5.43
CA ALA A 140 7.21 8.72 -5.75
C ALA A 140 6.91 7.29 -6.24
N PRO A 141 5.98 6.54 -5.61
CA PRO A 141 5.70 5.16 -6.02
C PRO A 141 5.09 5.08 -7.44
N GLN A 142 4.21 6.02 -7.79
CA GLN A 142 3.58 6.08 -9.11
C GLN A 142 4.59 6.54 -10.18
N LYS A 143 5.48 7.49 -9.84
CA LYS A 143 6.61 7.86 -10.70
C LYS A 143 7.55 6.68 -10.93
N PHE A 144 7.81 5.88 -9.91
CA PHE A 144 8.62 4.67 -10.00
C PHE A 144 7.96 3.63 -10.92
N LEU A 145 6.67 3.35 -10.74
CA LEU A 145 5.92 2.44 -11.62
C LEU A 145 5.95 2.89 -13.08
N LYS A 146 5.88 4.21 -13.35
CA LYS A 146 5.91 4.75 -14.71
C LYS A 146 7.31 4.70 -15.33
N LYS A 147 8.34 5.11 -14.59
CA LYS A 147 9.71 5.24 -15.09
C LYS A 147 10.42 3.89 -15.14
N THR A 148 10.34 3.13 -14.05
CA THR A 148 11.08 1.89 -13.80
C THR A 148 10.19 0.67 -13.97
N GLY A 149 9.03 0.67 -13.32
CA GLY A 149 8.16 -0.50 -13.23
C GLY A 149 8.62 -1.51 -12.18
N VAL A 150 7.89 -2.62 -12.10
CA VAL A 150 8.13 -3.71 -11.12
C VAL A 150 8.05 -5.07 -11.82
N PRO A 151 8.81 -6.09 -11.35
CA PRO A 151 8.64 -7.46 -11.79
C PRO A 151 7.49 -8.13 -11.03
N THR A 152 7.25 -9.41 -11.32
CA THR A 152 6.31 -10.24 -10.55
C THR A 152 6.89 -10.58 -9.17
N GLU A 153 6.01 -10.88 -8.22
CA GLU A 153 6.37 -11.43 -6.89
C GLU A 153 7.15 -12.74 -7.01
N GLU A 154 6.86 -13.55 -8.02
CA GLU A 154 7.60 -14.79 -8.31
C GLU A 154 9.07 -14.52 -8.68
N CYS A 155 9.33 -13.41 -9.40
CA CYS A 155 10.70 -13.01 -9.71
C CYS A 155 11.41 -12.45 -8.48
N VAL A 156 10.76 -11.57 -7.70
CA VAL A 156 11.35 -10.97 -6.50
C VAL A 156 10.37 -11.08 -5.35
N SER A 157 10.58 -12.06 -4.47
CA SER A 157 9.67 -12.34 -3.36
C SER A 157 9.80 -11.33 -2.22
N TYR A 158 8.69 -11.09 -1.49
CA TYR A 158 8.69 -10.23 -0.32
C TYR A 158 9.46 -10.82 0.89
N LYS A 159 10.46 -10.08 1.37
CA LYS A 159 11.42 -10.48 2.42
C LYS A 159 11.54 -9.45 3.54
N SER A 160 11.18 -8.20 3.26
CA SER A 160 11.35 -7.09 4.20
C SER A 160 10.40 -7.15 5.39
N GLY A 161 9.25 -7.81 5.28
CA GLY A 161 8.20 -7.80 6.31
C GLY A 161 8.68 -8.26 7.69
N PRO A 162 9.09 -9.52 7.88
CA PRO A 162 9.46 -10.03 9.20
C PRO A 162 10.73 -9.42 9.77
N SER A 163 11.67 -9.04 8.91
CA SER A 163 12.99 -8.55 9.30
C SER A 163 13.02 -7.03 9.52
N ASN A 164 12.03 -6.31 8.98
CA ASN A 164 12.05 -4.85 8.85
C ASN A 164 13.35 -4.33 8.17
N ILE A 165 13.91 -5.12 7.24
CA ILE A 165 15.13 -4.78 6.49
C ILE A 165 14.75 -4.54 5.03
N THR A 166 15.00 -3.32 4.53
CA THR A 166 14.74 -2.92 3.13
C THR A 166 15.40 -3.82 2.10
N GLY A 167 16.57 -4.38 2.42
CA GLY A 167 17.37 -5.18 1.47
C GLY A 167 18.03 -4.33 0.39
N LYS A 168 18.86 -4.99 -0.43
CA LYS A 168 19.50 -4.36 -1.59
C LYS A 168 18.62 -4.51 -2.82
N CYS A 169 18.62 -3.51 -3.71
CA CYS A 169 17.98 -3.64 -5.01
C CYS A 169 18.56 -4.85 -5.78
N PRO A 170 17.75 -5.86 -6.13
CA PRO A 170 18.23 -7.05 -6.81
C PRO A 170 18.53 -6.76 -8.30
N SER A 171 19.53 -7.44 -8.85
CA SER A 171 19.87 -7.38 -10.27
C SER A 171 19.31 -8.55 -11.10
N LYS A 172 18.80 -9.59 -10.42
CA LYS A 172 18.23 -10.81 -10.99
C LYS A 172 17.01 -11.23 -10.16
N CYS A 173 16.16 -12.07 -10.75
CA CYS A 173 15.13 -12.75 -9.99
C CYS A 173 15.75 -13.71 -8.95
N ASP A 174 14.95 -14.14 -7.99
CA ASP A 174 15.35 -15.05 -6.91
C ASP A 174 15.85 -16.42 -7.42
N ASP A 175 15.37 -16.85 -8.59
CA ASP A 175 15.83 -18.06 -9.30
C ASP A 175 17.08 -17.84 -10.17
N GLY A 176 17.62 -16.62 -10.19
CA GLY A 176 18.78 -16.23 -10.99
C GLY A 176 18.46 -15.82 -12.44
N SER A 177 17.20 -15.86 -12.86
CA SER A 177 16.77 -15.40 -14.19
C SER A 177 16.80 -13.85 -14.31
N ALA A 178 16.62 -13.36 -15.53
CA ALA A 178 16.63 -11.93 -15.80
C ALA A 178 15.32 -11.26 -15.35
N ILE A 179 15.42 -10.08 -14.72
CA ILE A 179 14.26 -9.31 -14.27
C ILE A 179 13.49 -8.78 -15.48
N LYS A 180 12.20 -9.10 -15.55
CA LYS A 180 11.26 -8.50 -16.51
C LYS A 180 10.39 -7.46 -15.79
N LEU A 181 10.57 -6.19 -16.14
CA LEU A 181 9.83 -5.08 -15.54
C LEU A 181 8.55 -4.77 -16.31
N VAL A 182 7.47 -4.54 -15.58
CA VAL A 182 6.20 -4.06 -16.12
C VAL A 182 5.92 -2.67 -15.56
N LYS A 183 5.58 -1.73 -16.44
CA LYS A 183 5.42 -0.31 -16.12
C LYS A 183 3.96 0.12 -16.16
N SER A 184 3.63 1.17 -15.43
CA SER A 184 2.41 1.93 -15.69
C SER A 184 2.61 2.86 -16.88
N VAL A 185 1.56 3.06 -17.67
CA VAL A 185 1.59 3.99 -18.80
C VAL A 185 1.50 5.43 -18.29
N ALA A 186 0.62 5.68 -17.33
CA ALA A 186 0.39 6.98 -16.73
C ALA A 186 -0.22 6.88 -15.33
N PHE A 187 -0.28 8.01 -14.65
CA PHE A 187 -0.93 8.20 -13.34
C PHE A 187 -1.31 9.67 -13.19
N GLU A 188 -2.27 9.96 -12.32
CA GLU A 188 -2.78 11.30 -12.04
C GLU A 188 -2.99 11.51 -10.54
N ASP A 189 -2.91 12.77 -10.08
CA ASP A 189 -3.27 13.16 -8.72
C ASP A 189 -4.72 13.65 -8.75
N VAL A 190 -5.67 12.84 -8.28
CA VAL A 190 -7.11 13.16 -8.34
C VAL A 190 -7.48 14.11 -7.20
N CYS A 191 -8.35 15.09 -7.48
CA CYS A 191 -8.86 15.98 -6.43
C CYS A 191 -9.55 15.18 -5.31
N SER A 192 -9.34 15.61 -4.06
CA SER A 192 -9.85 14.93 -2.85
C SER A 192 -11.34 15.17 -2.55
N ASN A 193 -12.10 15.70 -3.51
CA ASN A 193 -13.55 15.85 -3.35
C ASN A 193 -14.24 14.51 -3.70
N GLU A 194 -15.40 14.29 -3.11
CA GLU A 194 -16.14 13.03 -3.20
C GLU A 194 -16.46 12.63 -4.66
N GLU A 195 -16.94 13.58 -5.47
CA GLU A 195 -17.27 13.34 -6.88
C GLU A 195 -16.05 12.83 -7.65
N SER A 196 -14.93 13.53 -7.54
CA SER A 196 -13.66 13.15 -8.16
C SER A 196 -13.21 11.74 -7.78
N ILE A 197 -13.29 11.38 -6.49
CA ILE A 197 -12.88 10.06 -5.99
C ILE A 197 -13.82 8.98 -6.53
N LYS A 198 -15.14 9.20 -6.47
CA LYS A 198 -16.15 8.26 -6.96
C LYS A 198 -15.99 7.99 -8.46
N VAL A 199 -15.78 9.04 -9.27
CA VAL A 199 -15.55 8.90 -10.71
C VAL A 199 -14.24 8.15 -10.97
N ALA A 200 -13.16 8.50 -10.28
CA ALA A 200 -11.87 7.82 -10.44
C ALA A 200 -11.95 6.32 -10.14
N LEU A 201 -12.65 5.93 -9.06
CA LEU A 201 -12.78 4.54 -8.65
C LEU A 201 -13.63 3.69 -9.60
N THR A 202 -14.63 4.29 -10.25
CA THR A 202 -15.62 3.54 -11.04
C THR A 202 -15.32 3.55 -12.54
N GLN A 203 -14.72 4.63 -13.05
CA GLN A 203 -14.52 4.87 -14.48
C GLN A 203 -13.05 5.05 -14.86
N GLY A 204 -12.17 5.25 -13.87
CA GLY A 204 -10.81 5.77 -14.11
C GLY A 204 -10.83 7.25 -14.48
N SER A 205 -9.69 7.80 -14.91
CA SER A 205 -9.65 9.14 -15.46
C SER A 205 -9.72 9.10 -16.98
N GLY A 206 -10.78 9.70 -17.55
CA GLY A 206 -10.99 9.76 -19.01
C GLY A 206 -9.95 10.56 -19.80
N LYS A 207 -8.83 10.98 -19.18
CA LYS A 207 -7.71 11.70 -19.79
C LYS A 207 -6.50 10.82 -20.08
N LEU A 208 -6.43 9.63 -19.50
CA LEU A 208 -5.37 8.68 -19.82
C LEU A 208 -5.79 7.88 -21.06
N PRO A 209 -4.88 7.60 -22.02
CA PRO A 209 -5.16 6.62 -23.06
C PRO A 209 -5.63 5.34 -22.37
N GLN A 210 -6.59 4.61 -22.95
CA GLN A 210 -7.17 3.39 -22.35
C GLN A 210 -6.09 2.35 -21.96
N TRP A 211 -5.57 2.54 -20.75
CA TRP A 211 -4.62 1.80 -19.91
C TRP A 211 -3.37 1.20 -20.55
#